data_AF-S5YE65-F1
#
_entry.id   AF-S5YE65-F1
#
_cell.length_a   1.000
_cell.length_b   1.000
_cell.length_c   1.000
_cell.angle_alpha   90.00
_cell.angle_beta   90.00
_cell.angle_gamma   90.00
#
_symmetry.space_group_name_H-M   'P 1'
#
loop_
_entity.id
_entity.type
_entity.pdbx_description
1 polymer ?
#
loop_
_entity_poly.entity_id
_entity_poly.type
_entity_poly.pdbx_seq_one_letter_code
_entity_poly.pdbx_strand_id
1 'polypeptide(L)'
;GRRDKMHTIRQTNGLAGFTKRSESEYDCFGTGHSSTTISAGLGMAVGRDLKGGTNKVVAVIGDGAMTAGQAYEAMNNAGYLDSDMIVILNDNKQVSLPTASLDGPIPPVGALSSALSRLQSNRPLRELREVAKGVTKQIGGPMHELAAKVDEYARGMISGSGSTLFEVL
;
A
#
# COMPACT_ATOMS: atom_id res chain seq x y z
N GLY A 1 1.95 8.09 24.94
CA GLY A 1 1.05 7.24 24.12
C GLY A 1 -0.32 7.12 24.79
N ARG A 2 -1.31 6.49 24.17
CA ARG A 2 -2.72 6.43 24.65
C ARG A 2 -3.11 5.11 25.37
N ARG A 3 -2.13 4.28 25.75
CA ARG A 3 -2.34 2.92 26.26
C ARG A 3 -3.24 2.86 27.49
N ASP A 4 -3.00 3.75 28.44
CA ASP A 4 -3.74 3.92 29.68
C ASP A 4 -5.22 4.25 29.44
N LYS A 5 -5.54 4.95 28.36
CA LYS A 5 -6.92 5.37 28.00
C LYS A 5 -7.66 4.38 27.10
N MET A 6 -7.03 3.32 26.63
CA MET A 6 -7.64 2.37 25.67
C MET A 6 -8.92 1.71 26.18
N HIS A 7 -9.07 1.54 27.50
CA HIS A 7 -10.28 1.00 28.12
C HIS A 7 -11.52 1.91 27.95
N THR A 8 -11.33 3.16 27.51
CA THR A 8 -12.41 4.14 27.25
C THR A 8 -12.82 4.23 25.79
N ILE A 9 -12.22 3.43 24.89
CA ILE A 9 -12.47 3.53 23.46
C ILE A 9 -13.95 3.30 23.12
N ARG A 10 -14.51 4.15 22.24
CA ARG A 10 -15.94 4.16 21.83
C ARG A 10 -16.95 4.45 22.95
N GLN A 11 -16.50 4.95 24.10
CA GLN A 11 -17.40 5.40 25.16
C GLN A 11 -17.62 6.92 25.06
N THR A 12 -18.75 7.40 25.57
CA THR A 12 -19.01 8.84 25.71
C THR A 12 -17.88 9.50 26.51
N ASN A 13 -17.32 10.58 25.99
CA ASN A 13 -16.14 11.28 26.54
C ASN A 13 -14.84 10.45 26.61
N GLY A 14 -14.80 9.28 25.97
CA GLY A 14 -13.61 8.44 25.80
C GLY A 14 -12.92 8.61 24.46
N LEU A 15 -11.97 7.73 24.14
CA LEU A 15 -11.25 7.74 22.85
C LEU A 15 -12.16 7.37 21.68
N ALA A 16 -11.93 7.97 20.51
CA ALA A 16 -12.60 7.57 19.29
C ALA A 16 -12.20 6.14 18.86
N GLY A 17 -13.11 5.46 18.18
CA GLY A 17 -12.86 4.13 17.61
C GLY A 17 -11.99 4.13 16.35
N PHE A 18 -11.61 5.30 15.86
CA PHE A 18 -10.83 5.55 14.66
C PHE A 18 -9.83 6.67 14.93
N THR A 19 -8.87 6.88 14.03
CA THR A 19 -7.94 8.01 14.17
C THR A 19 -8.70 9.32 14.14
N LYS A 20 -8.37 10.21 15.08
CA LYS A 20 -9.02 11.51 15.22
C LYS A 20 -7.99 12.57 15.55
N ARG A 21 -7.84 13.53 14.63
CA ARG A 21 -6.84 14.60 14.69
C ARG A 21 -6.84 15.39 16.00
N SER A 22 -8.00 15.62 16.60
CA SER A 22 -8.09 16.34 17.87
C SER A 22 -7.72 15.52 19.10
N GLU A 23 -7.54 14.19 18.95
CA GLU A 23 -7.19 13.30 20.06
C GLU A 23 -5.68 13.02 20.16
N SER A 24 -4.91 13.26 19.09
CA SER A 24 -3.50 12.91 19.02
C SER A 24 -2.79 13.62 17.87
N GLU A 25 -1.59 14.13 18.11
CA GLU A 25 -0.68 14.63 17.07
C GLU A 25 -0.29 13.55 16.05
N TYR A 26 -0.30 12.28 16.48
CA TYR A 26 0.01 11.12 15.62
C TYR A 26 -1.15 10.72 14.71
N ASP A 27 -2.35 11.25 14.93
CA ASP A 27 -3.53 10.98 14.10
C ASP A 27 -3.59 12.03 12.98
N CYS A 28 -2.70 11.94 12.00
CA CYS A 28 -2.53 12.95 10.94
C CYS A 28 -3.80 13.17 10.09
N PHE A 29 -4.64 12.15 9.96
CA PHE A 29 -5.90 12.17 9.22
C PHE A 29 -7.03 11.57 10.06
N GLY A 30 -8.22 12.19 10.01
CA GLY A 30 -9.41 11.65 10.64
C GLY A 30 -10.00 10.54 9.77
N THR A 31 -10.21 9.35 10.32
CA THR A 31 -10.76 8.20 9.58
C THR A 31 -12.13 7.79 10.09
N GLY A 32 -12.79 6.90 9.34
CA GLY A 32 -14.09 6.33 9.67
C GLY A 32 -14.73 5.71 8.43
N HIS A 33 -14.79 6.49 7.35
CA HIS A 33 -15.15 6.00 6.02
C HIS A 33 -13.94 5.32 5.36
N SER A 34 -14.18 4.17 4.74
CA SER A 34 -13.17 3.39 4.03
C SER A 34 -12.69 4.09 2.76
N SER A 35 -11.58 3.60 2.19
CA SER A 35 -11.10 3.97 0.84
C SER A 35 -10.55 5.39 0.69
N THR A 36 -10.48 6.16 1.78
CA THR A 36 -10.04 7.57 1.79
C THR A 36 -8.53 7.74 1.97
N THR A 37 -7.81 6.70 2.42
CA THR A 37 -6.42 6.82 2.88
C THR A 37 -5.42 7.17 1.77
N ILE A 38 -5.56 6.64 0.55
CA ILE A 38 -4.65 6.96 -0.56
C ILE A 38 -4.83 8.43 -0.97
N SER A 39 -6.06 8.89 -1.15
CA SER A 39 -6.37 10.28 -1.51
C SER A 39 -5.86 11.26 -0.44
N ALA A 40 -6.08 10.94 0.83
CA ALA A 40 -5.56 11.74 1.94
C ALA A 40 -4.02 11.77 1.95
N GLY A 41 -3.38 10.62 1.73
CA GLY A 41 -1.93 10.52 1.60
C GLY A 41 -1.40 11.36 0.43
N LEU A 42 -2.01 11.27 -0.74
CA LEU A 42 -1.64 12.06 -1.91
C LEU A 42 -1.69 13.57 -1.61
N GLY A 43 -2.78 14.04 -0.99
CA GLY A 43 -2.89 15.44 -0.59
C GLY A 43 -1.81 15.87 0.41
N MET A 44 -1.41 14.98 1.32
CA MET A 44 -0.29 15.23 2.25
C MET A 44 1.08 15.24 1.55
N ALA A 45 1.28 14.39 0.54
CA ALA A 45 2.51 14.34 -0.25
C ALA A 45 2.68 15.61 -1.07
N VAL A 46 1.65 16.00 -1.83
CA VAL A 46 1.64 17.27 -2.57
C VAL A 46 1.83 18.46 -1.64
N GLY A 47 1.13 18.47 -0.49
CA GLY A 47 1.27 19.54 0.50
C GLY A 47 2.67 19.62 1.13
N ARG A 48 3.37 18.49 1.28
CA ARG A 48 4.77 18.44 1.69
C ARG A 48 5.66 19.05 0.62
N ASP A 49 5.50 18.64 -0.63
CA ASP A 49 6.37 19.07 -1.74
C ASP A 49 6.25 20.58 -1.97
N LEU A 50 5.03 21.12 -1.91
CA LEU A 50 4.78 22.57 -1.96
C LEU A 50 5.45 23.34 -0.81
N LYS A 51 5.69 22.70 0.33
CA LYS A 51 6.37 23.29 1.49
C LYS A 51 7.88 23.01 1.50
N GLY A 52 8.42 22.32 0.50
CA GLY A 52 9.82 21.89 0.47
C GLY A 52 10.18 20.88 1.57
N GLY A 53 9.19 20.13 2.06
CA GLY A 53 9.38 19.14 3.13
C GLY A 53 10.01 17.84 2.62
N THR A 54 10.63 17.08 3.50
CA THR A 54 11.31 15.80 3.18
C THR A 54 10.72 14.59 3.92
N ASN A 55 9.60 14.79 4.64
CA ASN A 55 8.96 13.72 5.39
C ASN A 55 8.35 12.66 4.44
N LYS A 56 8.32 11.42 4.91
CA LYS A 56 7.68 10.32 4.16
C LYS A 56 6.19 10.28 4.43
N VAL A 57 5.43 10.06 3.37
CA VAL A 57 3.98 9.88 3.42
C VAL A 57 3.68 8.42 3.16
N VAL A 58 3.01 7.79 4.12
CA VAL A 58 2.68 6.37 4.07
C VAL A 58 1.17 6.22 4.27
N ALA A 59 0.49 5.69 3.26
CA ALA A 59 -0.94 5.36 3.31
C ALA A 59 -1.10 3.86 3.48
N VAL A 60 -1.87 3.44 4.49
CA VAL A 60 -2.23 2.03 4.69
C VAL A 60 -3.68 1.84 4.28
N ILE A 61 -3.95 0.84 3.45
CA ILE A 61 -5.29 0.52 2.95
C ILE A 61 -5.54 -0.98 3.03
N GLY A 62 -6.75 -1.39 3.39
CA GLY A 62 -7.16 -2.80 3.35
C GLY A 62 -7.63 -3.22 1.95
N ASP A 63 -7.51 -4.51 1.63
CA ASP A 63 -8.07 -5.12 0.41
C ASP A 63 -9.57 -4.83 0.22
N GLY A 64 -10.33 -4.81 1.31
CA GLY A 64 -11.74 -4.39 1.28
C GLY A 64 -11.95 -2.94 0.85
N ALA A 65 -11.14 -2.03 1.36
CA ALA A 65 -11.20 -0.60 1.04
C ALA A 65 -10.70 -0.30 -0.39
N MET A 66 -9.93 -1.19 -1.00
CA MET A 66 -9.52 -1.07 -2.40
C MET A 66 -10.64 -1.31 -3.39
N THR A 67 -11.79 -1.85 -2.95
CA THR A 67 -12.91 -2.13 -3.86
C THR A 67 -13.67 -0.87 -4.31
N ALA A 68 -13.53 0.24 -3.59
CA ALA A 68 -14.22 1.48 -3.92
C ALA A 68 -13.47 2.29 -4.99
N GLY A 69 -14.22 2.94 -5.87
CA GLY A 69 -13.68 3.77 -6.96
C GLY A 69 -12.74 4.88 -6.49
N GLN A 70 -12.96 5.44 -5.29
CA GLN A 70 -12.10 6.47 -4.72
C GLN A 70 -10.66 6.00 -4.49
N ALA A 71 -10.44 4.73 -4.17
CA ALA A 71 -9.09 4.19 -4.03
C ALA A 71 -8.37 4.15 -5.39
N TYR A 72 -9.07 3.78 -6.46
CA TYR A 72 -8.51 3.75 -7.82
C TYR A 72 -8.26 5.14 -8.38
N GLU A 73 -9.19 6.07 -8.19
CA GLU A 73 -9.03 7.46 -8.60
C GLU A 73 -7.79 8.07 -7.93
N ALA A 74 -7.63 7.87 -6.62
CA ALA A 74 -6.48 8.37 -5.89
C ALA A 74 -5.15 7.73 -6.32
N MET A 75 -5.13 6.43 -6.63
CA MET A 75 -3.92 5.77 -7.16
C MET A 75 -3.55 6.30 -8.53
N ASN A 76 -4.53 6.47 -9.42
CA ASN A 76 -4.31 7.01 -10.76
C ASN A 76 -3.76 8.44 -10.70
N ASN A 77 -4.34 9.27 -9.83
CA ASN A 77 -3.86 10.63 -9.62
C ASN A 77 -2.45 10.66 -9.01
N ALA A 78 -2.13 9.73 -8.10
CA ALA A 78 -0.78 9.62 -7.54
C ALA A 78 0.27 9.24 -8.61
N GLY A 79 -0.08 8.37 -9.56
CA GLY A 79 0.75 8.03 -10.72
C GLY A 79 0.94 9.22 -11.65
N TYR A 80 -0.15 9.89 -12.04
CA TYR A 80 -0.11 11.09 -12.88
C TYR A 80 0.76 12.21 -12.30
N LEU A 81 0.71 12.41 -10.98
CA LEU A 81 1.49 13.44 -10.30
C LEU A 81 2.92 13.01 -9.94
N ASP A 82 3.32 11.77 -10.21
CA ASP A 82 4.61 11.18 -9.83
C ASP A 82 4.99 11.47 -8.36
N SER A 83 4.01 11.30 -7.46
CA SER A 83 4.15 11.73 -6.06
C SER A 83 4.98 10.75 -5.23
N ASP A 84 6.01 11.24 -4.51
CA ASP A 84 6.81 10.42 -3.57
C ASP A 84 5.98 10.04 -2.32
N MET A 85 5.25 8.92 -2.40
CA MET A 85 4.51 8.34 -1.30
C MET A 85 4.52 6.81 -1.34
N ILE A 86 4.32 6.19 -0.18
CA ILE A 86 4.28 4.73 -0.03
C ILE A 86 2.84 4.33 0.25
N VAL A 87 2.30 3.41 -0.55
CA VAL A 87 1.00 2.77 -0.28
C VAL A 87 1.25 1.34 0.18
N ILE A 88 0.76 1.00 1.37
CA ILE A 88 0.79 -0.34 1.94
C ILE A 88 -0.59 -0.95 1.83
N LEU A 89 -0.71 -1.98 1.01
CA LEU A 89 -1.89 -2.82 0.94
C LEU A 89 -1.85 -3.90 2.03
N ASN A 90 -2.76 -3.82 2.99
CA ASN A 90 -3.02 -4.89 3.95
C ASN A 90 -4.06 -5.86 3.36
N ASP A 91 -3.58 -6.91 2.70
CA ASP A 91 -4.41 -7.97 2.14
C ASP A 91 -4.55 -9.13 3.15
N ASN A 92 -5.69 -9.17 3.83
CA ASN A 92 -6.06 -10.26 4.73
C ASN A 92 -7.15 -11.18 4.16
N LYS A 93 -7.52 -11.00 2.88
CA LYS A 93 -8.61 -11.69 2.18
C LYS A 93 -9.97 -11.54 2.87
N GLN A 94 -10.22 -10.42 3.54
CA GLN A 94 -11.49 -10.12 4.21
C GLN A 94 -12.00 -8.74 3.78
N VAL A 95 -13.03 -8.73 2.93
CA VAL A 95 -13.39 -7.54 2.14
C VAL A 95 -14.12 -6.44 2.90
N SER A 96 -14.54 -6.65 4.16
CA SER A 96 -15.02 -5.52 4.98
C SER A 96 -15.38 -5.85 6.43
N LEU A 97 -15.70 -7.08 6.80
CA LEU A 97 -16.12 -7.52 8.16
C LEU A 97 -15.96 -9.06 8.20
N PRO A 98 -16.11 -9.75 9.35
CA PRO A 98 -16.21 -11.21 9.35
C PRO A 98 -17.42 -11.61 8.50
N THR A 99 -17.16 -12.05 7.27
CA THR A 99 -18.15 -12.70 6.42
C THR A 99 -18.30 -14.16 6.86
N ALA A 100 -18.60 -14.36 8.15
CA ALA A 100 -19.02 -15.63 8.68
C ALA A 100 -20.55 -15.57 8.83
N SER A 101 -21.27 -16.12 7.85
CA SER A 101 -22.62 -16.61 8.08
C SER A 101 -22.55 -17.95 8.83
N LEU A 102 -23.68 -18.48 9.28
CA LEU A 102 -23.81 -19.76 10.00
C LEU A 102 -23.13 -20.96 9.29
N ASP A 103 -22.77 -20.83 8.01
CA ASP A 103 -22.24 -21.89 7.15
C ASP A 103 -20.75 -21.73 6.74
N GLY A 104 -20.01 -20.77 7.31
CA GLY A 104 -18.55 -20.63 7.11
C GLY A 104 -18.09 -19.35 6.41
N PRO A 105 -16.77 -19.22 6.11
CA PRO A 105 -16.19 -17.99 5.56
C PRO A 105 -16.60 -17.77 4.10
N ILE A 106 -17.23 -16.63 3.82
CA ILE A 106 -17.56 -16.23 2.44
C ILE A 106 -16.28 -15.65 1.81
N PRO A 107 -15.80 -16.21 0.68
CA PRO A 107 -14.62 -15.71 0.01
C PRO A 107 -14.86 -14.28 -0.49
N PRO A 108 -13.79 -13.47 -0.62
CA PRO A 108 -13.90 -12.14 -1.16
C PRO A 108 -14.68 -12.07 -2.47
N VAL A 109 -15.81 -11.36 -2.47
CA VAL A 109 -16.52 -11.06 -3.71
C VAL A 109 -15.89 -9.83 -4.34
N GLY A 110 -15.09 -10.04 -5.40
CA GLY A 110 -14.55 -8.95 -6.19
C GLY A 110 -13.49 -9.41 -7.20
N ALA A 111 -13.62 -8.94 -8.44
CA ALA A 111 -12.65 -9.20 -9.52
C ALA A 111 -11.21 -8.77 -9.13
N LEU A 112 -11.08 -7.78 -8.25
CA LEU A 112 -9.81 -7.30 -7.72
C LEU A 112 -9.09 -8.33 -6.83
N SER A 113 -9.79 -9.01 -5.91
CA SER A 113 -9.17 -10.03 -5.06
C SER A 113 -8.66 -11.21 -5.89
N SER A 114 -9.41 -11.57 -6.95
CA SER A 114 -8.99 -12.55 -7.95
C SER A 114 -7.80 -12.09 -8.80
N ALA A 115 -7.74 -10.81 -9.19
CA ALA A 115 -6.63 -10.23 -9.95
C ALA A 115 -5.34 -10.13 -9.10
N LEU A 116 -5.44 -9.67 -7.85
CA LEU A 116 -4.31 -9.60 -6.91
C LEU A 116 -3.81 -10.99 -6.51
N SER A 117 -4.73 -11.94 -6.27
CA SER A 117 -4.38 -13.34 -6.03
C SER A 117 -3.68 -13.96 -7.25
N ARG A 118 -4.14 -13.66 -8.48
CA ARG A 118 -3.48 -14.11 -9.71
C ARG A 118 -2.07 -13.55 -9.84
N LEU A 119 -1.86 -12.27 -9.58
CA LEU A 119 -0.53 -11.64 -9.59
C LEU A 119 0.42 -12.24 -8.56
N GLN A 120 -0.03 -12.44 -7.32
CA GLN A 120 0.76 -13.13 -6.28
C GLN A 120 1.05 -14.59 -6.63
N SER A 121 0.12 -15.26 -7.33
CA SER A 121 0.22 -16.68 -7.67
C SER A 121 0.94 -16.98 -9.00
N ASN A 122 1.29 -15.96 -9.78
CA ASN A 122 1.96 -16.15 -11.07
C ASN A 122 3.32 -16.82 -10.86
N ARG A 123 3.43 -18.09 -11.30
CA ARG A 123 4.65 -18.93 -11.26
C ARG A 123 5.91 -18.22 -11.78
N PRO A 124 5.88 -17.39 -12.84
CA PRO A 124 7.08 -16.69 -13.33
C PRO A 124 7.69 -15.73 -12.31
N LEU A 125 6.87 -15.05 -11.49
CA LEU A 125 7.36 -14.10 -10.48
C LEU A 125 8.00 -14.83 -9.29
N ARG A 126 7.46 -16.01 -8.92
CA ARG A 126 8.07 -16.87 -7.89
C ARG A 126 9.38 -17.47 -8.38
N GLU A 127 9.43 -17.95 -9.63
CA GLU A 127 10.66 -18.48 -10.24
C GLU A 127 11.73 -17.40 -10.36
N LEU A 128 11.38 -16.19 -10.82
CA LEU A 128 12.32 -15.07 -10.90
C LEU A 128 12.85 -14.67 -9.51
N ARG A 129 12.01 -14.69 -8.47
CA ARG A 129 12.41 -14.34 -7.11
C ARG A 129 13.27 -15.43 -6.45
N GLU A 130 13.04 -16.69 -6.75
CA GLU A 130 13.89 -17.81 -6.32
C GLU A 130 15.23 -17.82 -7.06
N VAL A 131 15.25 -17.53 -8.38
CA VAL A 131 16.48 -17.34 -9.15
C VAL A 131 17.27 -16.14 -8.62
N ALA A 132 16.62 -15.00 -8.35
CA ALA A 132 17.26 -13.82 -7.79
C ALA A 132 17.88 -14.10 -6.41
N LYS A 133 17.19 -14.85 -5.54
CA LYS A 133 17.73 -15.31 -4.23
C LYS A 133 18.89 -16.29 -4.37
N GLY A 134 18.86 -17.17 -5.36
CA GLY A 134 19.95 -18.11 -5.66
C GLY A 134 21.21 -17.39 -6.13
N VAL A 135 21.03 -16.40 -7.01
CA VAL A 135 22.11 -15.56 -7.55
C VAL A 135 22.70 -14.64 -6.48
N THR A 136 21.88 -14.00 -5.66
CA THR A 136 22.39 -13.15 -4.54
C THR A 136 23.12 -13.94 -3.45
N LYS A 137 22.82 -15.23 -3.26
CA LYS A 137 23.61 -16.10 -2.38
C LYS A 137 24.97 -16.50 -2.96
N GLN A 138 25.12 -16.55 -4.28
CA GLN A 138 26.40 -16.84 -4.94
C GLN A 138 27.26 -15.59 -5.14
N ILE A 139 26.65 -14.41 -5.28
CA ILE A 139 27.35 -13.14 -5.46
C ILE A 139 27.53 -12.46 -4.09
N GLY A 140 28.34 -13.07 -3.23
CA GLY A 140 28.87 -12.40 -2.04
C GLY A 140 30.17 -11.67 -2.39
N GLY A 141 30.21 -10.34 -2.20
CA GLY A 141 31.43 -9.53 -2.29
C GLY A 141 31.50 -8.55 -3.47
N PRO A 142 32.27 -7.45 -3.35
CA PRO A 142 31.90 -6.12 -3.84
C PRO A 142 32.23 -5.88 -5.32
N MET A 143 31.20 -5.94 -6.17
CA MET A 143 31.21 -5.43 -7.54
C MET A 143 30.21 -4.27 -7.67
N HIS A 144 30.38 -3.22 -6.85
CA HIS A 144 29.44 -2.09 -6.79
C HIS A 144 29.37 -1.31 -8.11
N GLU A 145 30.48 -1.16 -8.83
CA GLU A 145 30.49 -0.39 -10.09
C GLU A 145 29.87 -1.16 -11.27
N LEU A 146 30.11 -2.48 -11.34
CA LEU A 146 29.51 -3.31 -12.38
C LEU A 146 28.00 -3.47 -12.14
N ALA A 147 27.60 -3.61 -10.88
CA ALA A 147 26.19 -3.67 -10.48
C ALA A 147 25.46 -2.37 -10.82
N ALA A 148 26.05 -1.19 -10.55
CA ALA A 148 25.42 0.09 -10.86
C ALA A 148 25.18 0.27 -12.37
N LYS A 149 26.15 -0.10 -13.20
CA LYS A 149 26.07 0.04 -14.67
C LYS A 149 25.09 -0.94 -15.29
N VAL A 150 24.99 -2.14 -14.73
CA VAL A 150 23.99 -3.15 -15.11
C VAL A 150 22.60 -2.78 -14.60
N ASP A 151 22.47 -2.18 -13.40
CA ASP A 151 21.19 -1.67 -12.87
C ASP A 151 20.66 -0.50 -13.72
N GLU A 152 21.54 0.40 -14.17
CA GLU A 152 21.17 1.51 -15.06
C GLU A 152 20.70 1.01 -16.44
N TYR A 153 21.41 0.03 -17.02
CA TYR A 153 20.99 -0.63 -18.27
C TYR A 153 19.69 -1.44 -18.10
N ALA A 154 19.54 -2.12 -16.97
CA ALA A 154 18.33 -2.85 -16.64
C ALA A 154 17.15 -1.90 -16.47
N ARG A 155 17.30 -0.76 -15.76
CA ARG A 155 16.25 0.26 -15.66
C ARG A 155 15.88 0.86 -17.02
N GLY A 156 16.86 1.14 -17.87
CA GLY A 156 16.63 1.64 -19.23
C GLY A 156 15.87 0.66 -20.15
N MET A 157 16.02 -0.65 -19.93
CA MET A 157 15.30 -1.70 -20.68
C MET A 157 13.96 -2.10 -20.04
N ILE A 158 13.87 -2.08 -18.70
CA ILE A 158 12.66 -2.42 -17.94
C ILE A 158 11.60 -1.32 -18.09
N SER A 159 12.00 -0.05 -18.20
CA SER A 159 11.10 1.08 -18.48
C SER A 159 10.36 0.99 -19.83
N GLY A 160 10.76 0.09 -20.73
CA GLY A 160 10.12 -0.11 -22.03
C GLY A 160 9.26 -1.37 -22.14
N SER A 161 9.26 -2.24 -21.13
CA SER A 161 8.55 -3.53 -21.22
C SER A 161 8.16 -4.09 -19.85
N GLY A 162 7.07 -3.56 -19.30
CA GLY A 162 5.97 -4.35 -18.77
C GLY A 162 6.30 -5.30 -17.62
N SER A 163 6.27 -4.78 -16.38
CA SER A 163 6.04 -5.63 -15.20
C SER A 163 5.73 -4.86 -13.91
N THR A 164 4.81 -3.91 -13.95
CA THR A 164 4.02 -3.55 -12.76
C THR A 164 2.56 -3.39 -13.14
N LEU A 165 1.63 -3.76 -12.24
CA LEU A 165 0.18 -3.75 -12.53
C LEU A 165 -0.36 -2.35 -12.91
N PHE A 166 0.43 -1.30 -12.66
CA PHE A 166 0.01 0.09 -12.71
C PHE A 166 0.86 0.94 -13.66
N GLU A 167 1.55 0.33 -14.62
CA GLU A 167 2.30 1.06 -15.66
C GLU A 167 1.39 1.81 -16.66
N VAL A 168 0.07 1.70 -16.51
CA VAL A 168 -0.96 2.36 -17.35
C VAL A 168 -1.85 3.30 -16.51
N LEU A 169 -1.53 3.52 -15.23
CA LEU A 169 -2.15 4.55 -14.37
C LEU A 169 -1.12 5.64 -14.08
#